data_AF-A0A7Y5B4R6-F1
#
_entry.id   AF-A0A7Y5B4R6-F1
#
_cell.length_a   1.000
_cell.length_b   1.000
_cell.length_c   1.000
_cell.angle_alpha   90.00
_cell.angle_beta   90.00
_cell.angle_gamma   90.00
#
_symmetry.space_group_name_H-M   'P 1'
#
loop_
_entity.id
_entity.type
_entity.pdbx_description
1 polymer ?
#
loop_
_entity_poly.entity_id
_entity_poly.type
_entity_poly.pdbx_seq_one_letter_code
_entity_poly.pdbx_strand_id
1 'polypeptide(L)'
;MTDSQLPPDKELPEFPEVPKPPELPLPPEVNIERPKQRENRPTEGAKQAGALGMAAAVGTSLAAPIIVGALIGVYLDRWLKTDPWLTMIFLFVGIVSGFIQMIRTLNRVEQLNK
;
A
#
# COMPACT_ATOMS: atom_id res chain seq x y z
N MET A 1 -6.04 19.55 60.62
CA MET A 1 -4.71 18.90 60.66
C MET A 1 -4.43 18.40 59.24
N THR A 2 -3.91 19.16 58.29
CA THR A 2 -3.01 20.32 58.32
C THR A 2 -3.47 21.26 57.21
N ASP A 3 -3.84 22.49 57.58
CA ASP A 3 -4.11 23.55 56.61
C ASP A 3 -2.85 23.75 55.77
N SER A 4 -2.96 23.58 54.45
CA SER A 4 -1.94 24.03 53.50
C SER A 4 -2.00 25.54 53.41
N GLN A 5 -1.63 26.20 54.50
CA GLN A 5 -1.30 27.62 54.53
C GLN A 5 -0.10 27.79 53.60
N LEU A 6 -0.38 28.17 52.35
CA LEU A 6 0.64 28.71 51.47
C LEU A 6 1.27 29.88 52.23
N PRO A 7 2.60 29.90 52.46
CA PRO A 7 3.22 30.98 53.21
C PRO A 7 2.85 32.32 52.55
N PRO A 8 2.42 33.32 53.34
CA PRO A 8 2.15 34.64 52.82
C PRO A 8 3.47 35.13 52.19
N ASP A 9 3.40 35.41 50.89
CA ASP A 9 4.35 36.22 50.14
C ASP A 9 5.83 36.04 50.55
N LYS A 10 6.35 34.81 50.37
CA LYS A 10 7.78 34.75 50.05
C LYS A 10 7.93 35.47 48.71
N GLU A 11 8.49 36.67 48.74
CA GLU A 11 8.89 37.42 47.55
C GLU A 11 9.50 36.42 46.57
N LEU A 12 8.83 36.19 45.43
CA LEU A 12 9.43 35.40 44.37
C LEU A 12 10.76 36.07 44.07
N PRO A 13 11.91 35.36 44.10
CA PRO A 13 13.17 36.00 43.78
C PRO A 13 12.98 36.71 42.46
N GLU A 14 13.24 38.03 42.42
CA GLU A 14 13.09 38.79 41.19
C GLU A 14 13.94 38.07 40.14
N PHE A 15 13.27 37.50 39.13
CA PHE A 15 13.99 36.84 38.07
C PHE A 15 14.91 37.90 37.47
N PRO A 16 16.24 37.67 37.44
CA PRO A 16 17.14 38.63 36.83
C PRO A 16 16.61 38.90 35.42
N GLU A 17 16.55 40.18 35.03
CA GLU A 17 16.05 40.55 33.71
C GLU A 17 16.73 39.67 32.67
N VAL A 18 15.93 38.89 31.95
CA VAL A 18 16.46 37.97 30.95
C VAL A 18 17.27 38.82 29.98
N PRO A 19 18.58 38.55 29.82
CA PRO A 19 19.38 39.32 28.89
C PRO A 19 18.68 39.25 27.53
N LYS A 20 18.61 40.39 26.82
CA LYS A 20 17.95 40.44 25.52
C LYS A 20 18.47 39.27 24.68
N PRO A 21 17.58 38.42 24.12
CA PRO A 21 17.99 37.28 23.33
C PRO A 21 19.02 37.74 22.29
N PRO A 22 20.16 37.04 22.15
CA PRO A 22 21.12 37.40 21.12
C PRO A 22 20.39 37.44 19.77
N GLU A 23 20.63 38.50 18.99
CA GLU A 23 20.08 38.59 17.64
C GLU A 23 20.62 37.40 16.83
N LEU A 24 19.76 36.40 16.63
CA LEU A 24 20.10 35.26 15.80
C LEU A 24 20.34 35.77 14.38
N PRO A 25 21.45 35.39 13.73
CA PRO A 25 21.60 35.69 12.32
C PRO A 25 20.38 35.11 11.59
N LEU A 26 19.82 35.88 10.66
CA LEU A 26 18.72 35.38 9.85
C LEU A 26 19.16 34.06 9.21
N PRO A 27 18.35 32.99 9.32
CA PRO A 27 18.70 31.73 8.68
C PRO A 27 18.96 32.01 7.19
N PRO A 28 20.06 31.49 6.62
CA PRO A 28 20.35 31.73 5.22
C PRO A 28 19.18 31.24 4.38
N GLU A 29 18.80 32.02 3.38
CA GLU A 29 17.72 31.67 2.47
C GLU A 29 18.20 30.53 1.55
N VAL A 30 18.04 29.29 2.01
CA VAL A 30 18.38 28.11 1.24
C VAL A 30 17.35 27.95 0.14
N ASN A 31 17.68 28.39 -1.08
CA ASN A 31 16.91 28.09 -2.27
C ASN A 31 17.09 26.60 -2.60
N ILE A 32 16.28 25.75 -1.97
CA ILE A 32 16.17 24.34 -2.34
C ILE A 32 15.45 24.34 -3.69
N GLU A 33 16.23 24.37 -4.77
CA GLU A 33 15.71 24.04 -6.09
C GLU A 33 15.18 22.61 -6.02
N ARG A 34 13.85 22.48 -5.85
CA ARG A 34 13.19 21.19 -5.95
C ARG A 34 13.58 20.63 -7.31
N PRO A 35 14.19 19.42 -7.38
CA PRO A 35 14.56 18.85 -8.67
C PRO A 35 13.31 18.89 -9.53
N LYS A 36 13.35 19.68 -10.62
CA LYS A 36 12.22 19.79 -11.56
C LYS A 36 11.85 18.37 -11.89
N GLN A 37 10.69 17.94 -11.38
CA GLN A 37 10.14 16.63 -11.63
C GLN A 37 10.11 16.52 -13.15
N ARG A 38 11.07 15.78 -13.71
CA ARG A 38 11.19 15.63 -15.16
C ARG A 38 9.81 15.20 -15.59
N GLU A 39 9.24 15.97 -16.50
CA GLU A 39 7.96 15.75 -17.10
C GLU A 39 8.05 14.43 -17.89
N ASN A 40 7.97 13.33 -17.15
CA ASN A 40 7.84 11.99 -17.67
C ASN A 40 6.41 11.89 -18.17
N ARG A 41 6.09 12.61 -19.25
CA ARG A 41 4.94 12.25 -20.08
C ARG A 41 5.27 10.85 -20.56
N PRO A 42 4.57 9.81 -20.10
CA PRO A 42 4.74 8.51 -20.70
C PRO A 42 4.45 8.72 -22.18
N THR A 43 5.48 8.49 -23.02
CA THR A 43 5.35 8.53 -24.46
C THR A 43 4.14 7.67 -24.84
N GLU A 44 3.43 7.99 -25.91
CA GLU A 44 2.23 7.22 -26.35
C GLU A 44 2.45 5.69 -26.26
N GLY A 45 3.63 5.20 -26.63
CA GLY A 45 4.04 3.79 -26.49
C GLY A 45 4.15 3.28 -25.04
N ALA A 46 4.58 4.10 -24.08
CA ALA A 46 4.62 3.72 -22.66
C ALA A 46 3.21 3.62 -22.05
N LYS A 47 2.27 4.47 -22.48
CA LYS A 47 0.85 4.36 -22.09
C LYS A 47 0.22 3.09 -22.66
N GLN A 48 0.51 2.79 -23.93
CA GLN A 48 0.05 1.57 -24.60
C GLN A 48 0.64 0.31 -23.94
N ALA A 49 1.93 0.32 -23.60
CA ALA A 49 2.57 -0.76 -22.85
C ALA A 49 1.94 -0.95 -21.46
N GLY A 50 1.58 0.14 -20.78
CA GLY A 50 0.86 0.09 -19.51
C GLY A 50 -0.55 -0.52 -19.65
N ALA A 51 -1.30 -0.12 -20.67
CA ALA A 51 -2.64 -0.67 -20.94
C ALA A 51 -2.58 -2.16 -21.28
N LEU A 52 -1.61 -2.57 -22.10
CA LEU A 52 -1.38 -3.98 -22.44
C LEU A 52 -0.97 -4.79 -21.20
N GLY A 53 -0.07 -4.26 -20.38
CA GLY A 53 0.35 -4.89 -19.13
C GLY A 53 -0.81 -5.07 -18.15
N MET A 54 -1.73 -4.10 -18.09
CA MET A 54 -2.92 -4.19 -17.24
C MET A 54 -3.91 -5.24 -17.76
N ALA A 55 -4.16 -5.30 -19.06
CA ALA A 55 -4.98 -6.35 -19.67
C ALA A 55 -4.38 -7.75 -19.45
N ALA A 56 -3.05 -7.88 -19.63
CA ALA A 56 -2.33 -9.12 -19.38
C ALA A 56 -2.38 -9.53 -17.91
N ALA A 57 -2.28 -8.58 -16.97
CA ALA A 57 -2.39 -8.84 -15.54
C ALA A 57 -3.78 -9.38 -15.17
N VAL A 58 -4.85 -8.76 -15.69
CA VAL A 58 -6.22 -9.25 -15.48
C VAL A 58 -6.40 -10.65 -16.05
N GLY A 59 -5.98 -10.89 -17.29
CA GLY A 59 -6.07 -12.22 -17.92
C GLY A 59 -5.27 -13.28 -17.16
N THR A 60 -4.05 -12.95 -16.74
CA THR A 60 -3.18 -13.86 -15.97
C THR A 60 -3.75 -14.16 -14.60
N SER A 61 -4.37 -13.18 -13.92
CA SER A 61 -5.00 -13.39 -12.61
C SER A 61 -6.13 -14.42 -12.64
N LEU A 62 -6.83 -14.54 -13.77
CA LEU A 62 -7.88 -15.53 -13.99
C LEU A 62 -7.29 -16.88 -14.46
N ALA A 63 -6.34 -16.85 -15.40
CA ALA A 63 -5.76 -18.05 -16.00
C ALA A 63 -4.81 -18.81 -15.05
N ALA A 64 -4.01 -18.11 -14.26
CA ALA A 64 -3.02 -18.71 -13.36
C ALA A 64 -3.62 -19.74 -12.37
N PRO A 65 -4.68 -19.42 -11.58
CA PRO A 65 -5.26 -20.40 -10.66
C PRO A 65 -5.90 -21.60 -11.38
N ILE A 66 -6.45 -21.42 -12.59
CA ILE A 66 -6.99 -22.52 -13.41
C ILE A 66 -5.87 -23.47 -13.83
N ILE A 67 -4.76 -22.93 -14.35
CA ILE A 67 -3.60 -23.73 -14.78
C ILE A 67 -3.00 -24.48 -13.58
N VAL A 68 -2.80 -23.79 -12.45
CA VAL A 68 -2.27 -24.41 -11.23
C VAL A 68 -3.20 -25.52 -10.72
N GLY A 69 -4.52 -25.26 -10.66
CA GLY A 69 -5.51 -26.26 -10.27
C GLY A 69 -5.51 -27.47 -11.20
N ALA A 70 -5.45 -27.26 -12.51
CA ALA A 70 -5.40 -28.34 -13.50
C ALA A 70 -4.11 -29.17 -13.39
N LEU A 71 -2.95 -28.53 -13.22
CA LEU A 71 -1.68 -29.24 -13.04
C LEU A 71 -1.68 -30.10 -11.77
N ILE A 72 -2.17 -29.56 -10.66
CA ILE A 72 -2.32 -30.29 -9.40
C ILE A 72 -3.33 -31.43 -9.57
N GLY A 73 -4.47 -31.15 -10.18
CA GLY A 73 -5.53 -32.14 -10.45
C GLY A 73 -5.02 -33.33 -11.25
N VAL A 74 -4.30 -33.08 -12.36
CA VAL A 74 -3.73 -34.14 -13.21
C VAL A 74 -2.66 -34.92 -12.47
N TYR A 75 -1.79 -34.24 -11.71
CA TYR A 75 -0.78 -34.90 -10.90
C TYR A 75 -1.42 -35.85 -9.87
N LEU A 76 -2.50 -35.39 -9.24
CA LEU A 76 -3.17 -36.11 -8.17
C LEU A 76 -4.05 -37.25 -8.71
N ASP A 77 -4.73 -37.06 -9.85
CA ASP A 77 -5.43 -38.12 -10.57
C ASP A 77 -4.48 -39.25 -11.01
N ARG A 78 -3.27 -38.93 -11.45
CA ARG A 78 -2.25 -39.95 -11.81
C ARG A 78 -1.73 -40.72 -10.60
N TRP A 79 -1.67 -40.07 -9.44
CA TRP A 79 -1.23 -40.72 -8.20
C TRP A 79 -2.32 -41.63 -7.61
N LEU A 80 -3.59 -41.19 -7.68
CA LEU A 80 -4.74 -41.90 -7.11
C LEU A 80 -5.44 -42.85 -8.09
N LYS A 81 -5.09 -42.83 -9.39
CA LYS A 81 -5.77 -43.55 -10.47
C LYS A 81 -7.29 -43.27 -10.53
N THR A 82 -7.68 -42.04 -10.21
CA THR A 82 -9.08 -41.58 -10.15
C THR A 82 -9.56 -40.93 -11.46
N ASP A 83 -9.02 -41.36 -12.61
CA ASP A 83 -9.26 -40.78 -13.93
C ASP A 83 -10.69 -40.25 -14.15
N PRO A 84 -10.92 -38.98 -14.59
CA PRO A 84 -10.25 -37.71 -14.31
C PRO A 84 -11.08 -36.88 -13.30
N TRP A 85 -11.51 -37.51 -12.21
CA TRP A 85 -12.52 -36.95 -11.31
C TRP A 85 -11.96 -35.82 -10.44
N LEU A 86 -10.73 -35.97 -9.96
CA LEU A 86 -10.11 -34.97 -9.10
C LEU A 86 -9.67 -33.75 -9.91
N THR A 87 -9.24 -33.94 -11.16
CA THR A 87 -8.95 -32.83 -12.09
C THR A 87 -10.18 -31.97 -12.33
N MET A 88 -11.37 -32.56 -12.50
CA MET A 88 -12.62 -31.79 -12.63
C MET A 88 -12.86 -30.92 -11.39
N ILE A 89 -12.76 -31.49 -10.19
CA ILE A 89 -12.98 -30.75 -8.93
C ILE A 89 -11.98 -29.59 -8.82
N PHE A 90 -10.69 -29.86 -9.01
CA PHE A 90 -9.66 -28.83 -8.93
C PHE A 90 -9.77 -27.77 -10.02
N LEU A 91 -10.28 -28.13 -11.20
CA LEU A 91 -10.57 -27.17 -12.26
C LEU A 91 -11.68 -26.20 -11.82
N PHE A 92 -12.79 -26.71 -11.26
CA PHE A 92 -13.85 -25.85 -10.72
C PHE A 92 -13.35 -24.97 -9.59
N VAL A 93 -12.55 -25.51 -8.67
CA VAL A 93 -11.92 -24.74 -7.59
C VAL A 93 -11.02 -23.64 -8.16
N GLY A 94 -10.21 -23.93 -9.19
CA GLY A 94 -9.37 -22.95 -9.87
C GLY A 94 -10.17 -21.82 -10.52
N ILE A 95 -11.30 -22.15 -11.17
CA ILE A 95 -12.21 -21.17 -11.76
C ILE A 95 -12.82 -20.28 -10.67
N VAL A 96 -13.39 -20.88 -9.62
CA VAL A 96 -14.01 -20.13 -8.50
C VAL A 96 -12.98 -19.23 -7.80
N SER A 97 -11.76 -19.75 -7.57
CA SER A 97 -10.65 -18.99 -6.99
C SER A 97 -10.26 -17.78 -7.86
N GLY A 98 -10.16 -17.96 -9.17
CA GLY A 98 -9.89 -16.88 -10.12
C GLY A 98 -10.95 -15.78 -10.06
N PHE A 99 -12.23 -16.14 -10.03
CA PHE A 99 -13.32 -15.16 -9.90
C PHE A 99 -13.29 -14.43 -8.56
N ILE A 100 -13.04 -15.13 -7.44
CA ILE A 100 -12.91 -14.50 -6.11
C ILE A 100 -11.78 -13.46 -6.10
N GLN A 101 -10.64 -13.79 -6.72
CA GLN A 101 -9.49 -12.88 -6.82
C GLN A 101 -9.79 -11.66 -7.68
N MET A 102 -10.51 -11.86 -8.80
CA MET A 102 -10.93 -10.79 -9.69
C MET A 102 -11.89 -9.82 -8.99
N ILE A 103 -12.96 -10.34 -8.37
CA ILE A 103 -13.95 -9.51 -7.67
C ILE A 103 -13.30 -8.74 -6.51
N ARG A 104 -12.38 -9.38 -5.76
CA ARG A 104 -11.59 -8.68 -4.73
C ARG A 104 -10.77 -7.52 -5.28
N THR A 105 -10.15 -7.72 -6.44
CA THR A 105 -9.37 -6.66 -7.10
C THR A 105 -10.28 -5.51 -7.53
N LEU A 106 -11.44 -5.79 -8.11
CA LEU A 106 -12.42 -4.78 -8.52
C LEU A 106 -12.94 -3.97 -7.33
N ASN A 107 -13.36 -4.63 -6.26
CA ASN A 107 -13.88 -3.95 -5.06
C ASN A 107 -12.80 -3.09 -4.38
N ARG A 108 -11.52 -3.46 -4.46
CA ARG A 108 -10.41 -2.64 -3.92
C ARG A 108 -10.20 -1.35 -4.70
N VAL A 109 -10.34 -1.41 -6.02
CA VAL A 109 -10.20 -0.24 -6.89
C VAL A 109 -11.37 0.73 -6.65
N GLU A 110 -12.56 0.22 -6.37
CA GLU A 110 -13.75 1.03 -6.10
C GLU A 110 -13.67 1.76 -4.73
N GLN A 111 -13.11 1.13 -3.70
CA GLN A 111 -12.97 1.76 -2.37
C GLN A 111 -11.89 2.84 -2.28
N LEU A 112 -10.97 2.91 -3.25
CA LEU A 112 -9.99 4.00 -3.35
C LEU A 112 -10.59 5.27 -3.96
N ASN A 113 -11.82 5.22 -4.47
CA ASN A 113 -12.51 6.33 -5.13
C ASN A 113 -13.75 6.84 -4.37
N LYS A 114 -13.89 6.48 -3.09
CA LYS A 114 -14.87 7.06 -2.15
C LYS A 114 -14.12 7.74 -1.02
#